data_AF-A0A763QKE6-F1
#
_entry.id   AF-A0A763QKE6-F1
#
_cell.length_a   1.000
_cell.length_b   1.000
_cell.length_c   1.000
_cell.angle_alpha   90.00
_cell.angle_beta   90.00
_cell.angle_gamma   90.00
#
_symmetry.space_group_name_H-M   'P 1'
#
loop_
_entity.id
_entity.type
_entity.pdbx_description
1 polymer ?
#
loop_
_entity_poly.entity_id
_entity_poly.type
_entity_poly.pdbx_seq_one_letter_code
_entity_poly.pdbx_strand_id
1 'polypeptide(L)'
;MGEMLSVFEYDLLGSGKSASVGAKLVPQQVFNYLEALSLASIQGSQFLKLTSRSGFKLLQVQNYAGMLSTPHGFQLEILPKVGKNLTAVNARETLLTMLSHLPEFRHIQTQQATLQAQHMPLLEIFISQFLQSVSQLLKQGLRSDYVSEQGNLTFMKGKLMLSVQLRHNAVNRHKFCVDYDDYMPDCAANRLLHSALDKLLSLQLSSENQRWLYELRFAFDGIPLSRDIESDINSLRLERGMAHYNEPMAWAQLILRGMSPSALQGNTKAISLLFPMEAVFESFVAQTFSDELPPHLKVKSQAATYSLVKHGAYDCFKLRPDLLIQSRQPVQTKMVMDTKWKLVNSNEQKKSLYGLAQSDFYQMFTYGQKYLDGRGEMYLIYPAHDDFSQPIPQHFAFSETLKLWVVPYRIMAKRGERMMWPSDESCTMRPNPDRMAASVSYSGGMR
;
A
#
# COMPACT_ATOMS: atom_id res chain seq x y z
N MET A 1 -19.33 20.83 -0.96
CA MET A 1 -18.09 20.13 -0.57
C MET A 1 -18.24 19.74 0.88
N GLY A 2 -18.00 18.48 1.23
CA GLY A 2 -17.90 18.07 2.63
C GLY A 2 -16.74 18.79 3.32
N GLU A 3 -16.82 18.94 4.64
CA GLU A 3 -15.71 19.51 5.41
C GLU A 3 -14.51 18.56 5.38
N MET A 4 -13.33 19.08 5.04
CA MET A 4 -12.08 18.33 5.00
C MET A 4 -11.09 18.92 6.00
N LEU A 5 -10.39 18.05 6.74
CA LEU A 5 -9.29 18.41 7.61
C LEU A 5 -8.06 17.56 7.30
N SER A 6 -6.95 18.22 6.96
CA SER A 6 -5.64 17.59 6.85
C SER A 6 -4.87 17.72 8.16
N VAL A 7 -4.35 16.60 8.66
CA VAL A 7 -3.50 16.50 9.85
C VAL A 7 -2.28 15.64 9.56
N PHE A 8 -1.27 15.68 10.43
CA PHE A 8 -0.12 14.78 10.33
C PHE A 8 -0.23 13.61 11.33
N GLU A 9 0.54 12.54 11.11
CA GLU A 9 0.75 11.51 12.15
C GLU A 9 1.10 12.18 13.50
N TYR A 10 0.60 11.62 14.60
CA TYR A 10 0.79 12.10 15.98
C TYR A 10 0.14 13.44 16.35
N ASP A 11 -0.56 14.09 15.42
CA ASP A 11 -1.39 15.26 15.76
C ASP A 11 -2.60 14.86 16.63
N LEU A 12 -3.08 15.84 17.40
CA LEU A 12 -4.20 15.69 18.32
C LEU A 12 -5.48 16.22 17.69
N LEU A 13 -6.54 15.42 17.72
CA LEU A 13 -7.91 15.79 17.36
C LEU A 13 -8.72 16.04 18.63
N GLY A 14 -9.57 17.06 18.60
CA GLY A 14 -10.46 17.38 19.71
C GLY A 14 -11.73 18.09 19.24
N SER A 15 -12.66 18.32 20.15
CA SER A 15 -13.91 19.05 19.89
C SER A 15 -14.11 20.20 20.87
N GLY A 16 -14.91 21.19 20.47
CA GLY A 16 -15.27 22.33 21.30
C GLY A 16 -14.07 23.20 21.69
N LYS A 17 -13.79 23.33 23.00
CA LYS A 17 -12.75 24.22 23.53
C LYS A 17 -11.33 23.62 23.54
N SER A 18 -11.13 22.43 22.98
CA SER A 18 -9.84 21.72 23.01
C SER A 18 -8.73 22.38 22.16
N ALA A 19 -9.06 23.37 21.32
CA ALA A 19 -8.08 24.11 20.52
C ALA A 19 -7.00 24.80 21.36
N SER A 20 -7.35 25.21 22.59
CA SER A 20 -6.42 25.83 23.54
C SER A 20 -5.26 24.91 23.95
N VAL A 21 -5.37 23.61 23.69
CA VAL A 21 -4.37 22.59 24.03
C VAL A 21 -3.59 22.10 22.79
N GLY A 22 -3.70 22.82 21.66
CA GLY A 22 -3.03 22.50 20.40
C GLY A 22 -3.69 21.38 19.59
N ALA A 23 -4.93 21.03 19.91
CA ALA A 23 -5.70 20.05 19.15
C ALA A 23 -6.36 20.69 17.91
N LYS A 24 -6.34 19.97 16.79
CA LYS A 24 -7.14 20.28 15.60
C LYS A 24 -8.61 19.98 15.90
N LEU A 25 -9.48 20.95 15.62
CA LEU A 25 -10.90 20.82 15.93
C LEU A 25 -11.62 20.01 14.86
N VAL A 26 -12.46 19.09 15.30
CA VAL A 26 -13.45 18.39 14.48
C VAL A 26 -14.85 18.60 15.08
N PRO A 27 -15.92 18.53 14.25
CA PRO A 27 -17.29 18.58 14.75
C PRO A 27 -17.55 17.52 15.82
N GLN A 28 -18.40 17.80 16.81
CA GLN A 28 -18.64 16.87 17.93
C GLN A 28 -19.14 15.50 17.48
N GLN A 29 -19.99 15.45 16.44
CA GLN A 29 -20.50 14.20 15.88
C GLN A 29 -19.36 13.36 15.26
N VAL A 30 -18.44 14.02 14.56
CA VAL A 30 -17.23 13.40 13.98
C VAL A 30 -16.32 12.90 15.10
N PHE A 31 -16.09 13.69 16.15
CA PHE A 31 -15.29 13.27 17.30
C PHE A 31 -15.84 12.01 17.95
N ASN A 32 -17.15 11.98 18.23
CA ASN A 32 -17.81 10.83 18.84
C ASN A 32 -17.70 9.57 17.97
N TYR A 33 -17.82 9.74 16.64
CA TYR A 33 -17.61 8.64 15.69
C TYR A 33 -16.17 8.12 15.75
N LEU A 34 -15.16 9.00 15.62
CA LEU A 34 -13.75 8.63 15.69
C LEU A 34 -13.37 8.00 17.03
N GLU A 35 -14.00 8.46 18.12
CA GLU A 35 -13.83 7.88 19.44
C GLU A 35 -14.36 6.45 19.50
N ALA A 36 -15.60 6.23 19.02
CA ALA A 36 -16.18 4.90 18.94
C ALA A 36 -15.30 3.96 18.10
N LEU A 37 -14.73 4.44 16.99
CA LEU A 37 -13.78 3.65 16.20
C LEU A 37 -12.52 3.27 17.00
N SER A 38 -11.97 4.19 17.82
CA SER A 38 -10.81 3.88 18.68
C SER A 38 -11.10 2.81 19.73
N LEU A 39 -12.36 2.69 20.16
CA LEU A 39 -12.79 1.77 21.21
C LEU A 39 -13.35 0.44 20.67
N ALA A 40 -13.84 0.41 19.42
CA ALA A 40 -14.68 -0.68 18.91
C ALA A 40 -13.94 -1.96 18.49
N SER A 41 -12.63 -1.94 18.26
CA SER A 41 -11.94 -3.15 17.82
C SER A 41 -11.31 -3.91 18.98
N ILE A 42 -11.44 -5.24 18.91
CA ILE A 42 -10.81 -6.22 19.81
C ILE A 42 -9.26 -6.07 19.83
N GLN A 43 -8.70 -5.30 18.88
CA GLN A 43 -7.27 -4.92 18.78
C GLN A 43 -7.00 -3.39 18.82
N GLY A 44 -7.98 -2.53 19.12
CA GLY A 44 -7.89 -1.07 18.97
C GLY A 44 -7.81 -0.61 17.49
N SER A 45 -8.44 0.51 17.09
CA SER A 45 -8.17 1.03 15.74
C SER A 45 -6.73 1.51 15.77
N GLN A 46 -5.82 0.79 15.12
CA GLN A 46 -4.37 0.99 15.29
C GLN A 46 -3.91 2.43 14.94
N PHE A 47 -4.76 3.21 14.25
CA PHE A 47 -4.47 4.57 13.80
C PHE A 47 -4.94 5.69 14.76
N LEU A 48 -5.76 5.42 15.77
CA LEU A 48 -6.22 6.43 16.75
C LEU A 48 -6.05 5.93 18.18
N LYS A 49 -5.50 6.79 19.04
CA LYS A 49 -5.34 6.54 20.46
C LYS A 49 -6.09 7.58 21.27
N LEU A 50 -7.01 7.13 22.12
CA LEU A 50 -7.67 8.00 23.09
C LEU A 50 -6.66 8.50 24.13
N THR A 51 -6.62 9.82 24.36
CA THR A 51 -5.73 10.47 25.32
C THR A 51 -6.43 11.63 26.02
N SER A 52 -5.82 12.15 27.08
CA SER A 52 -6.30 13.35 27.76
C SER A 52 -5.16 14.31 28.06
N ARG A 53 -5.39 15.61 27.84
CA ARG A 53 -4.44 16.67 28.15
C ARG A 53 -5.16 17.87 28.74
N SER A 54 -4.68 18.35 29.89
CA SER A 54 -5.26 19.50 30.60
C SER A 54 -6.77 19.38 30.86
N GLY A 55 -7.25 18.17 31.16
CA GLY A 55 -8.68 17.89 31.40
C GLY A 55 -9.54 17.74 30.15
N PHE A 56 -8.99 17.94 28.95
CA PHE A 56 -9.69 17.71 27.70
C PHE A 56 -9.47 16.28 27.20
N LYS A 57 -10.53 15.68 26.68
CA LYS A 57 -10.49 14.38 26.00
C LYS A 57 -10.08 14.61 24.54
N LEU A 58 -9.09 13.86 24.07
CA LEU A 58 -8.47 14.04 22.75
C LEU A 58 -8.24 12.69 22.09
N LEU A 59 -8.12 12.69 20.77
CA LEU A 59 -7.73 11.54 19.97
C LEU A 59 -6.40 11.83 19.29
N GLN A 60 -5.38 11.02 19.54
CA GLN A 60 -4.08 11.14 18.88
C GLN A 60 -4.02 10.22 17.67
N VAL A 61 -3.74 10.80 16.50
CA VAL A 61 -3.45 10.05 15.28
C VAL A 61 -2.13 9.28 15.45
N GLN A 62 -2.06 8.03 15.02
CA GLN A 62 -0.86 7.21 15.13
C GLN A 62 -0.08 7.17 13.81
N ASN A 63 0.72 6.13 13.62
CA ASN A 63 1.64 5.83 12.52
C ASN A 63 0.95 5.42 11.20
N TYR A 64 -0.21 5.99 10.89
CA TYR A 64 -0.92 5.74 9.64
C TYR A 64 -1.00 7.02 8.83
N ALA A 65 -0.94 6.91 7.50
CA ALA A 65 -1.25 8.01 6.59
C ALA A 65 -2.28 7.59 5.56
N GLY A 66 -3.01 8.54 4.99
CA GLY A 66 -4.05 8.31 4.01
C GLY A 66 -5.29 9.16 4.28
N MET A 67 -6.47 8.58 4.16
CA MET A 67 -7.73 9.31 4.32
C MET A 67 -8.79 8.45 5.02
N LEU A 68 -9.69 9.13 5.74
CA LEU A 68 -10.90 8.57 6.33
C LEU A 68 -12.11 9.47 6.03
N SER A 69 -13.12 8.92 5.36
CA SER A 69 -14.41 9.55 5.13
C SER A 69 -15.40 9.03 6.16
N THR A 70 -15.98 9.93 6.93
CA THR A 70 -16.95 9.60 7.97
C THR A 70 -18.37 9.55 7.39
N PRO A 71 -19.32 8.83 8.02
CA PRO A 71 -20.73 8.82 7.63
C PRO A 71 -21.40 10.20 7.65
N HIS A 72 -20.77 11.17 8.32
CA HIS A 72 -21.25 12.55 8.46
C HIS A 72 -20.76 13.47 7.33
N GLY A 73 -20.14 12.93 6.27
CA GLY A 73 -19.64 13.73 5.15
C GLY A 73 -18.37 14.52 5.46
N PHE A 74 -17.72 14.23 6.60
CA PHE A 74 -16.43 14.82 6.97
C PHE A 74 -15.28 13.92 6.50
N GLN A 75 -14.25 14.53 5.90
CA GLN A 75 -13.05 13.85 5.43
C GLN A 75 -11.84 14.23 6.29
N LEU A 76 -11.17 13.23 6.85
CA LEU A 76 -9.92 13.37 7.56
C LEU A 76 -8.78 12.86 6.68
N GLU A 77 -7.87 13.73 6.26
CA GLU A 77 -6.63 13.36 5.56
C GLU A 77 -5.49 13.33 6.58
N ILE A 78 -4.78 12.21 6.64
CA ILE A 78 -3.64 12.02 7.53
C ILE A 78 -2.38 11.95 6.67
N LEU A 79 -1.42 12.84 6.94
CA LEU A 79 -0.20 13.00 6.16
C LEU A 79 1.03 12.45 6.91
N PRO A 80 2.04 11.95 6.18
CA PRO A 80 3.25 11.39 6.78
C PRO A 80 4.02 12.41 7.62
N LYS A 81 4.54 12.03 8.80
CA LYS A 81 5.28 12.93 9.71
C LYS A 81 6.55 13.53 9.14
N VAL A 82 7.19 12.85 8.18
CA VAL A 82 8.38 13.37 7.48
C VAL A 82 8.08 14.65 6.70
N GLY A 83 6.82 14.91 6.39
CA GLY A 83 6.36 16.14 5.75
C GLY A 83 5.91 17.24 6.71
N LYS A 84 6.09 17.09 8.04
CA LYS A 84 5.56 18.05 9.02
C LYS A 84 6.18 19.45 8.91
N ASN A 85 7.44 19.52 8.50
CA ASN A 85 8.13 20.79 8.20
C ASN A 85 7.90 21.27 6.75
N LEU A 86 7.19 20.48 5.95
CA LEU A 86 6.85 20.76 4.57
C LEU A 86 5.39 21.25 4.46
N THR A 87 5.00 21.68 3.27
CA THR A 87 3.60 21.94 2.96
C THR A 87 2.81 20.62 2.91
N ALA A 88 1.49 20.69 3.14
CA ALA A 88 0.61 19.51 3.00
C ALA A 88 0.71 18.86 1.60
N VAL A 89 0.94 19.67 0.57
CA VAL A 89 1.16 19.21 -0.82
C VAL A 89 2.39 18.30 -0.89
N ASN A 90 3.54 18.74 -0.39
CA ASN A 90 4.77 17.95 -0.42
C ASN A 90 4.64 16.65 0.40
N ALA A 91 3.92 16.69 1.52
CA ALA A 91 3.66 15.50 2.33
C ALA A 91 2.77 14.49 1.57
N ARG A 92 1.78 14.97 0.83
CA ARG A 92 0.94 14.15 -0.07
C ARG A 92 1.76 13.54 -1.19
N GLU A 93 2.64 14.32 -1.83
CA GLU A 93 3.55 13.83 -2.86
C GLU A 93 4.50 12.75 -2.33
N THR A 94 4.99 12.91 -1.10
CA THR A 94 5.84 11.92 -0.43
C THR A 94 5.11 10.58 -0.24
N LEU A 95 3.86 10.63 0.25
CA LEU A 95 3.03 9.44 0.38
C LEU A 95 2.78 8.77 -0.97
N LEU A 96 2.34 9.53 -1.98
CA LEU A 96 2.08 9.03 -3.33
C LEU A 96 3.32 8.42 -3.98
N THR A 97 4.49 9.01 -3.75
CA THR A 97 5.78 8.50 -4.23
C THR A 97 6.10 7.14 -3.62
N MET A 98 5.87 6.95 -2.31
CA MET A 98 6.10 5.65 -1.70
C MET A 98 5.12 4.61 -2.21
N LEU A 99 3.82 4.95 -2.25
CA LEU A 99 2.78 4.06 -2.73
C LEU A 99 3.03 3.61 -4.17
N SER A 100 3.46 4.50 -5.07
CA SER A 100 3.71 4.13 -6.48
C SER A 100 4.84 3.12 -6.70
N HIS A 101 5.65 2.80 -5.70
CA HIS A 101 6.68 1.76 -5.78
C HIS A 101 6.23 0.42 -5.17
N LEU A 102 5.10 0.39 -4.46
CA LEU A 102 4.55 -0.82 -3.87
C LEU A 102 3.91 -1.71 -4.96
N PRO A 103 4.13 -3.03 -4.97
CA PRO A 103 3.62 -3.93 -6.01
C PRO A 103 2.14 -3.77 -6.35
N GLU A 104 1.31 -3.59 -5.33
CA GLU A 104 -0.15 -3.42 -5.41
C GLU A 104 -0.56 -2.07 -6.02
N PHE A 105 0.32 -1.07 -5.93
CA PHE A 105 0.08 0.33 -6.29
C PHE A 105 1.04 0.85 -7.36
N ARG A 106 1.84 -0.04 -7.99
CA ARG A 106 2.80 0.31 -9.07
C ARG A 106 2.18 1.04 -10.25
N HIS A 107 0.86 0.95 -10.35
CA HIS A 107 0.06 1.57 -11.37
C HIS A 107 -0.27 3.05 -11.11
N ILE A 108 0.00 3.56 -9.90
CA ILE A 108 -0.14 4.99 -9.62
C ILE A 108 0.82 5.76 -10.54
N GLN A 109 0.26 6.50 -11.50
CA GLN A 109 1.04 7.32 -12.42
C GLN A 109 1.60 8.53 -11.67
N THR A 110 2.80 8.36 -11.11
CA THR A 110 3.38 9.33 -10.16
C THR A 110 3.39 10.76 -10.69
N GLN A 111 3.71 10.98 -11.97
CA GLN A 111 3.73 12.33 -12.55
C GLN A 111 2.34 12.99 -12.56
N GLN A 112 1.30 12.25 -12.92
CA GLN A 112 -0.08 12.76 -12.90
C GLN A 112 -0.57 12.94 -11.47
N ALA A 113 -0.31 11.96 -10.59
CA ALA A 113 -0.68 12.02 -9.19
C ALA A 113 -0.02 13.18 -8.45
N THR A 114 1.24 13.52 -8.74
CA THR A 114 1.95 14.69 -8.19
C THR A 114 1.31 16.01 -8.65
N LEU A 115 0.98 16.16 -9.93
CA LEU A 115 0.29 17.37 -10.43
C LEU A 115 -1.10 17.53 -9.80
N GLN A 116 -1.81 16.42 -9.64
CA GLN A 116 -3.11 16.37 -9.00
C GLN A 116 -3.04 16.67 -7.50
N ALA A 117 -1.97 16.23 -6.82
CA ALA A 117 -1.72 16.49 -5.40
C ALA A 117 -1.63 17.98 -5.06
N GLN A 118 -1.40 18.86 -6.03
CA GLN A 118 -1.43 20.30 -5.81
C GLN A 118 -2.85 20.86 -5.64
N HIS A 119 -3.85 20.21 -6.23
CA HIS A 119 -5.18 20.80 -6.42
C HIS A 119 -6.32 20.00 -5.80
N MET A 120 -6.10 18.73 -5.45
CA MET A 120 -7.15 17.89 -4.89
C MET A 120 -6.71 16.97 -3.74
N PRO A 121 -7.67 16.59 -2.86
CA PRO A 121 -7.44 15.63 -1.77
C PRO A 121 -6.99 14.25 -2.27
N LEU A 122 -6.31 13.51 -1.39
CA LEU A 122 -5.79 12.17 -1.71
C LEU A 122 -6.87 11.19 -2.25
N LEU A 123 -8.10 11.24 -1.70
CA LEU A 123 -9.21 10.40 -2.15
C LEU A 123 -9.58 10.67 -3.62
N GLU A 124 -9.65 11.93 -4.02
CA GLU A 124 -9.96 12.31 -5.40
C GLU A 124 -8.89 11.80 -6.35
N ILE A 125 -7.61 11.88 -5.97
CA ILE A 125 -6.49 11.36 -6.77
C ILE A 125 -6.66 9.85 -6.99
N PHE A 126 -6.90 9.09 -5.93
CA PHE A 126 -7.06 7.63 -6.05
C PHE A 126 -8.27 7.25 -6.88
N ILE A 127 -9.39 7.95 -6.72
CA ILE A 127 -10.57 7.72 -7.53
C ILE A 127 -10.30 8.08 -8.99
N SER A 128 -9.68 9.23 -9.29
CA SER A 128 -9.32 9.60 -10.66
C SER A 128 -8.42 8.55 -11.32
N GLN A 129 -7.42 8.02 -10.59
CA GLN A 129 -6.55 6.95 -11.10
C GLN A 129 -7.35 5.66 -11.39
N PHE A 130 -8.26 5.27 -10.49
CA PHE A 130 -9.15 4.14 -10.73
C PHE A 130 -10.04 4.35 -11.96
N LEU A 131 -10.73 5.49 -12.06
CA LEU A 131 -11.61 5.80 -13.20
C LEU A 131 -10.81 5.83 -14.53
N GLN A 132 -9.60 6.38 -14.52
CA GLN A 132 -8.71 6.36 -15.67
C GLN A 132 -8.34 4.94 -16.09
N SER A 133 -8.00 4.06 -15.13
CA SER A 133 -7.70 2.66 -15.41
C SER A 133 -8.89 1.89 -15.99
N VAL A 134 -10.11 2.14 -15.48
CA VAL A 134 -11.35 1.55 -16.01
C VAL A 134 -11.67 2.10 -17.40
N SER A 135 -11.45 3.39 -17.64
CA SER A 135 -11.61 4.01 -18.96
C SER A 135 -10.67 3.37 -19.99
N GLN A 136 -9.41 3.10 -19.63
CA GLN A 136 -8.46 2.40 -20.49
C GLN A 136 -8.89 0.96 -20.75
N LEU A 137 -9.39 0.26 -19.74
CA LEU A 137 -9.94 -1.09 -19.87
C LEU A 137 -11.11 -1.12 -20.88
N LEU A 138 -12.08 -0.22 -20.74
CA LEU A 138 -13.24 -0.16 -21.63
C LEU A 138 -12.85 0.10 -23.09
N LYS A 139 -11.82 0.91 -23.34
CA LYS A 139 -11.28 1.12 -24.70
C LYS A 139 -10.68 -0.13 -25.32
N GLN A 140 -10.19 -1.07 -24.50
CA GLN A 140 -9.67 -2.35 -24.96
C GLN A 140 -10.74 -3.45 -25.03
N GLY A 141 -11.90 -3.21 -24.40
CA GLY A 141 -13.06 -4.10 -24.41
C GLY A 141 -13.19 -4.91 -23.12
N LEU A 142 -14.44 -5.21 -22.75
CA LEU A 142 -14.73 -6.07 -21.60
C LEU A 142 -14.54 -7.55 -21.96
N ARG A 143 -13.95 -8.31 -21.04
CA ARG A 143 -13.85 -9.77 -21.19
C ARG A 143 -15.26 -10.33 -21.08
N SER A 144 -15.58 -11.27 -21.96
CA SER A 144 -16.77 -12.09 -21.82
C SER A 144 -16.32 -13.54 -21.67
N ASP A 145 -17.08 -14.31 -20.91
CA ASP A 145 -16.84 -15.74 -20.73
C ASP A 145 -18.01 -16.52 -21.33
N TYR A 146 -17.75 -17.75 -21.75
CA TYR A 146 -18.77 -18.68 -22.21
C TYR A 146 -19.48 -19.28 -21.01
N VAL A 147 -20.78 -19.05 -20.90
CA VAL A 147 -21.64 -19.61 -19.86
C VAL A 147 -22.56 -20.64 -20.50
N SER A 148 -22.49 -21.89 -20.04
CA SER A 148 -23.41 -22.95 -20.46
C SER A 148 -24.80 -22.68 -19.89
N GLU A 149 -25.76 -22.50 -20.78
CA GLU A 149 -27.16 -22.30 -20.47
C GLU A 149 -28.01 -23.42 -21.07
N GLN A 150 -29.06 -23.79 -20.33
CA GLN A 150 -30.08 -24.71 -20.82
C GLN A 150 -31.37 -23.94 -21.05
N GLY A 151 -31.88 -24.01 -22.27
CA GLY A 151 -33.07 -23.27 -22.69
C GLY A 151 -34.05 -24.12 -23.50
N ASN A 152 -35.32 -23.74 -23.48
CA ASN A 152 -36.34 -24.29 -24.37
C ASN A 152 -36.73 -23.27 -25.45
N LEU A 153 -35.90 -23.18 -26.48
CA LEU A 153 -35.93 -22.12 -27.49
C LEU A 153 -36.80 -22.50 -28.69
N THR A 154 -37.25 -21.52 -29.47
CA THR A 154 -38.00 -21.76 -30.73
C THR A 154 -37.11 -22.14 -31.91
N PHE A 155 -35.79 -22.16 -31.71
CA PHE A 155 -34.79 -22.49 -32.72
C PHE A 155 -33.68 -23.34 -32.10
N MET A 156 -32.93 -24.07 -32.93
CA MET A 156 -31.82 -24.91 -32.49
C MET A 156 -30.56 -24.06 -32.33
N LYS A 157 -29.99 -24.06 -31.12
CA LYS A 157 -28.75 -23.38 -30.75
C LYS A 157 -27.93 -24.33 -29.88
N GLY A 158 -26.66 -24.57 -30.21
CA GLY A 158 -25.82 -25.51 -29.47
C GLY A 158 -26.31 -26.97 -29.55
N LYS A 159 -26.24 -27.70 -28.44
CA LYS A 159 -26.51 -29.14 -28.36
C LYS A 159 -27.95 -29.42 -27.95
N LEU A 160 -28.65 -30.27 -28.71
CA LEU A 160 -29.99 -30.72 -28.35
C LEU A 160 -29.97 -31.73 -27.18
N MET A 161 -30.71 -31.44 -26.12
CA MET A 161 -30.89 -32.33 -24.98
C MET A 161 -32.04 -33.32 -25.23
N LEU A 162 -31.75 -34.39 -25.99
CA LEU A 162 -32.74 -35.38 -26.44
C LEU A 162 -33.66 -35.89 -25.32
N SER A 163 -33.10 -36.27 -24.18
CA SER A 163 -33.88 -36.79 -23.05
C SER A 163 -34.87 -35.77 -22.47
N VAL A 164 -34.50 -34.49 -22.43
CA VAL A 164 -35.36 -33.40 -21.93
C VAL A 164 -36.40 -33.02 -22.99
N GLN A 165 -35.98 -32.96 -24.26
CA GLN A 165 -36.82 -32.66 -25.43
C GLN A 165 -37.99 -33.64 -25.55
N LEU A 166 -37.71 -34.94 -25.45
CA LEU A 166 -38.75 -35.98 -25.54
C LEU A 166 -39.74 -35.91 -24.37
N ARG A 167 -39.29 -35.50 -23.18
CA ARG A 167 -40.17 -35.35 -22.01
C ARG A 167 -41.07 -34.12 -22.07
N HIS A 168 -40.55 -32.97 -22.51
CA HIS A 168 -41.26 -31.68 -22.39
C HIS A 168 -41.89 -31.18 -23.69
N ASN A 169 -41.36 -31.57 -24.86
CA ASN A 169 -41.74 -31.00 -26.16
C ASN A 169 -42.31 -32.03 -27.15
N ALA A 170 -42.77 -33.20 -26.69
CA ALA A 170 -43.38 -34.21 -27.57
C ALA A 170 -44.57 -33.66 -28.40
N VAL A 171 -45.33 -32.73 -27.80
CA VAL A 171 -46.46 -32.03 -28.44
C VAL A 171 -46.03 -30.65 -28.98
N ASN A 172 -45.16 -29.93 -28.27
CA ASN A 172 -44.67 -28.61 -28.66
C ASN A 172 -43.44 -28.69 -29.58
N ARG A 173 -43.64 -29.25 -30.79
CA ARG A 173 -42.58 -29.51 -31.78
C ARG A 173 -41.83 -28.28 -32.30
N HIS A 174 -42.37 -27.08 -32.07
CA HIS A 174 -41.76 -25.80 -32.44
C HIS A 174 -40.71 -25.30 -31.44
N LYS A 175 -40.45 -26.04 -30.35
CA LYS A 175 -39.42 -25.70 -29.36
C LYS A 175 -38.37 -26.80 -29.20
N PHE A 176 -37.17 -26.39 -28.84
CA PHE A 176 -35.98 -27.22 -28.70
C PHE A 176 -35.35 -27.00 -27.32
N CYS A 177 -35.32 -28.05 -26.50
CA CYS A 177 -34.55 -28.10 -25.26
C CYS A 177 -33.07 -28.26 -25.62
N VAL A 178 -32.31 -27.18 -25.50
CA VAL A 178 -30.91 -27.10 -25.90
C VAL A 178 -30.01 -26.72 -24.73
N ASP A 179 -28.76 -27.15 -24.82
CA ASP A 179 -27.63 -26.77 -23.98
C ASP A 179 -26.63 -26.03 -24.89
N TYR A 180 -26.40 -24.76 -24.64
CA TYR A 180 -25.54 -23.92 -25.46
C TYR A 180 -24.68 -23.00 -24.61
N ASP A 181 -23.53 -22.61 -25.14
CA ASP A 181 -22.65 -21.65 -24.48
C ASP A 181 -22.94 -20.25 -25.01
N ASP A 182 -23.35 -19.33 -24.13
CA ASP A 182 -23.50 -17.91 -24.47
C ASP A 182 -22.29 -17.09 -24.03
N TYR A 183 -21.80 -16.25 -24.95
CA TYR A 183 -20.67 -15.38 -24.72
C TYR A 183 -21.16 -14.10 -24.03
N MET A 184 -21.08 -14.07 -22.71
CA MET A 184 -21.63 -12.99 -21.89
C MET A 184 -20.54 -12.21 -21.16
N PRO A 185 -20.68 -10.88 -21.04
CA PRO A 185 -19.76 -10.06 -20.26
C PRO A 185 -19.93 -10.26 -18.75
N ASP A 186 -20.88 -11.10 -18.33
CA ASP A 186 -21.16 -11.40 -16.94
C ASP A 186 -20.13 -12.38 -16.33
N CYS A 187 -18.96 -11.85 -15.98
CA CYS A 187 -17.90 -12.58 -15.30
C CYS A 187 -17.50 -11.92 -13.98
N ALA A 188 -16.85 -12.67 -13.09
CA ALA A 188 -16.44 -12.17 -11.76
C ALA A 188 -15.63 -10.86 -11.85
N ALA A 189 -14.73 -10.75 -12.82
CA ALA A 189 -13.92 -9.55 -13.01
C ALA A 189 -14.80 -8.30 -13.29
N ASN A 190 -15.78 -8.43 -14.18
CA ASN A 190 -16.64 -7.32 -14.55
C ASN A 190 -17.65 -6.99 -13.44
N ARG A 191 -18.20 -7.99 -12.75
CA ARG A 191 -19.07 -7.79 -11.58
C ARG A 191 -18.36 -7.02 -10.47
N LEU A 192 -17.10 -7.35 -10.19
CA LEU A 192 -16.29 -6.64 -9.19
C LEU A 192 -16.05 -5.18 -9.60
N LEU A 193 -15.69 -4.92 -10.85
CA LEU A 193 -15.49 -3.56 -11.35
C LEU A 193 -16.78 -2.73 -11.28
N HIS A 194 -17.91 -3.30 -11.71
CA HIS A 194 -19.21 -2.65 -11.61
C HIS A 194 -19.57 -2.34 -10.16
N SER A 195 -19.37 -3.30 -9.26
CA SER A 195 -19.62 -3.12 -7.82
C SER A 195 -18.73 -2.05 -7.19
N ALA A 196 -17.47 -1.94 -7.63
CA ALA A 196 -16.56 -0.92 -7.15
C ALA A 196 -17.00 0.48 -7.58
N LEU A 197 -17.38 0.66 -8.85
CA LEU A 197 -17.95 1.91 -9.36
C LEU A 197 -19.25 2.27 -8.62
N ASP A 198 -20.15 1.31 -8.44
CA ASP A 198 -21.40 1.51 -7.72
C ASP A 198 -21.18 1.98 -6.27
N LYS A 199 -20.22 1.36 -5.57
CA LYS A 199 -19.85 1.75 -4.19
C LYS A 199 -19.37 3.21 -4.09
N LEU A 200 -18.64 3.70 -5.09
CA LEU A 200 -18.14 5.07 -5.10
C LEU A 200 -19.25 6.13 -5.24
N LEU A 201 -20.45 5.77 -5.74
CA LEU A 201 -21.57 6.70 -5.86
C LEU A 201 -22.06 7.25 -4.50
N SER A 202 -21.77 6.51 -3.42
CA SER A 202 -22.11 6.94 -2.06
C SER A 202 -21.23 8.08 -1.54
N LEU A 203 -20.13 8.39 -2.23
CA LEU A 203 -19.16 9.40 -1.82
C LEU A 203 -19.50 10.77 -2.41
N GLN A 204 -19.14 11.81 -1.65
CA GLN A 204 -19.12 13.17 -2.17
C GLN A 204 -17.78 13.41 -2.87
N LEU A 205 -17.81 13.32 -4.20
CA LEU A 205 -16.66 13.54 -5.08
C LEU A 205 -16.73 14.91 -5.75
N SER A 206 -15.63 15.34 -6.34
CA SER A 206 -15.58 16.46 -7.27
C SER A 206 -16.56 16.23 -8.43
N SER A 207 -17.09 17.32 -9.00
CA SER A 207 -18.05 17.24 -10.12
C SER A 207 -17.48 16.50 -11.34
N GLU A 208 -16.17 16.62 -11.56
CA GLU A 208 -15.47 15.92 -12.64
C GLU A 208 -15.44 14.41 -12.41
N ASN A 209 -14.93 13.96 -11.25
CA ASN A 209 -14.89 12.53 -10.91
C ASN A 209 -16.30 11.94 -10.80
N GLN A 210 -17.27 12.70 -10.29
CA GLN A 210 -18.66 12.24 -10.20
C GLN A 210 -19.28 12.03 -11.58
N ARG A 211 -19.10 12.98 -12.52
CA ARG A 211 -19.57 12.83 -13.91
C ARG A 211 -18.92 11.60 -14.55
N TRP A 212 -17.60 11.49 -14.45
CA TRP A 212 -16.85 10.40 -15.07
C TRP A 212 -17.22 9.03 -14.50
N LEU A 213 -17.48 8.96 -13.18
CA LEU A 213 -17.98 7.78 -12.51
C LEU A 213 -19.33 7.30 -13.08
N TYR A 214 -20.28 8.22 -13.29
CA TYR A 214 -21.57 7.87 -13.90
C TYR A 214 -21.41 7.35 -15.34
N GLU A 215 -20.58 8.02 -16.15
CA GLU A 215 -20.30 7.59 -17.53
C GLU A 215 -19.70 6.18 -17.58
N LEU A 216 -18.69 5.91 -16.74
CA LEU A 216 -18.03 4.60 -16.72
C LEU A 216 -18.95 3.52 -16.17
N ARG A 217 -19.74 3.79 -15.13
CA ARG A 217 -20.71 2.84 -14.58
C ARG A 217 -21.78 2.47 -15.61
N PHE A 218 -22.23 3.42 -16.42
CA PHE A 218 -23.21 3.16 -17.48
C PHE A 218 -22.70 2.12 -18.50
N ALA A 219 -21.40 2.06 -18.76
CA ALA A 219 -20.83 1.02 -19.63
C ALA A 219 -20.99 -0.41 -19.07
N PHE A 220 -21.37 -0.57 -17.79
CA PHE A 220 -21.61 -1.85 -17.12
C PHE A 220 -23.10 -2.17 -16.89
N ASP A 221 -24.06 -1.40 -17.45
CA ASP A 221 -25.50 -1.51 -17.15
C ASP A 221 -26.11 -2.91 -17.45
N GLY A 222 -25.47 -3.70 -18.32
CA GLY A 222 -25.85 -5.09 -18.61
C GLY A 222 -25.19 -6.17 -17.73
N ILE A 223 -24.34 -5.79 -16.78
CA ILE A 223 -23.60 -6.71 -15.91
C ILE A 223 -24.15 -6.57 -14.49
N PRO A 224 -24.55 -7.64 -13.81
CA PRO A 224 -25.05 -7.55 -12.45
C PRO A 224 -23.96 -7.11 -11.47
N LEU A 225 -24.38 -6.52 -10.34
CA LEU A 225 -23.49 -6.31 -9.20
C LEU A 225 -23.10 -7.66 -8.57
N SER A 226 -21.93 -7.70 -7.95
CA SER A 226 -21.44 -8.84 -7.18
C SER A 226 -22.35 -9.09 -5.98
N ARG A 227 -22.84 -10.32 -5.84
CA ARG A 227 -23.66 -10.73 -4.69
C ARG A 227 -22.82 -11.08 -3.47
N ASP A 228 -21.60 -11.57 -3.72
CA ASP A 228 -20.61 -11.92 -2.71
C ASP A 228 -19.22 -11.53 -3.24
N ILE A 229 -18.74 -10.39 -2.74
CA ILE A 229 -17.46 -9.80 -3.13
C ILE A 229 -16.31 -10.78 -2.90
N GLU A 230 -16.26 -11.46 -1.76
CA GLU A 230 -15.13 -12.34 -1.42
C GLU A 230 -15.17 -13.63 -2.25
N SER A 231 -16.35 -14.17 -2.51
CA SER A 231 -16.49 -15.30 -3.45
C SER A 231 -16.01 -14.91 -4.86
N ASP A 232 -16.43 -13.76 -5.38
CA ASP A 232 -16.01 -13.31 -6.71
C ASP A 232 -14.50 -13.04 -6.75
N ILE A 233 -13.91 -12.44 -5.71
CA ILE A 233 -12.45 -12.26 -5.60
C ILE A 233 -11.72 -13.61 -5.58
N ASN A 234 -12.20 -14.59 -4.83
CA ASN A 234 -11.57 -15.92 -4.77
C ASN A 234 -11.67 -16.69 -6.10
N SER A 235 -12.73 -16.44 -6.87
CA SER A 235 -12.93 -17.04 -8.19
C SER A 235 -12.13 -16.35 -9.30
N LEU A 236 -11.61 -15.15 -9.05
CA LEU A 236 -10.93 -14.32 -10.04
C LEU A 236 -9.64 -14.99 -10.53
N ARG A 237 -9.55 -15.19 -11.86
CA ARG A 237 -8.34 -15.71 -12.51
C ARG A 237 -7.85 -14.72 -13.57
N LEU A 238 -6.87 -13.91 -13.20
CA LEU A 238 -6.20 -12.99 -14.13
C LEU A 238 -5.16 -13.76 -14.95
N GLU A 239 -5.60 -14.29 -16.09
CA GLU A 239 -4.73 -14.99 -17.03
C GLU A 239 -3.83 -14.03 -17.82
N ARG A 240 -2.82 -14.55 -18.53
CA ARG A 240 -1.89 -13.73 -19.33
C ARG A 240 -2.59 -12.81 -20.34
N GLY A 241 -3.76 -13.22 -20.86
CA GLY A 241 -4.58 -12.39 -21.77
C GLY A 241 -5.33 -11.24 -21.08
N MET A 242 -5.39 -11.22 -19.75
CA MET A 242 -6.08 -10.20 -18.95
C MET A 242 -5.11 -9.20 -18.30
N ALA A 243 -3.93 -8.99 -18.88
CA ALA A 243 -2.94 -8.08 -18.29
C ALA A 243 -3.50 -6.66 -18.06
N HIS A 244 -4.41 -6.21 -18.92
CA HIS A 244 -5.08 -4.92 -18.86
C HIS A 244 -6.15 -4.81 -17.74
N TYR A 245 -6.56 -5.93 -17.13
CA TYR A 245 -7.43 -5.95 -15.95
C TYR A 245 -6.66 -5.76 -14.65
N ASN A 246 -5.35 -6.00 -14.61
CA ASN A 246 -4.57 -6.02 -13.37
C ASN A 246 -4.72 -4.73 -12.57
N GLU A 247 -4.56 -3.59 -13.23
CA GLU A 247 -4.64 -2.27 -12.61
C GLU A 247 -6.04 -1.91 -12.09
N PRO A 248 -7.11 -1.87 -12.93
CA PRO A 248 -8.44 -1.53 -12.44
C PRO A 248 -8.95 -2.54 -11.42
N MET A 249 -8.53 -3.80 -11.49
CA MET A 249 -8.90 -4.82 -10.51
C MET A 249 -8.23 -4.60 -9.15
N ALA A 250 -6.95 -4.23 -9.12
CA ALA A 250 -6.27 -3.91 -7.87
C ALA A 250 -6.99 -2.77 -7.12
N TRP A 251 -7.37 -1.71 -7.84
CA TRP A 251 -8.19 -0.63 -7.31
C TRP A 251 -9.57 -1.10 -6.85
N ALA A 252 -10.27 -1.90 -7.67
CA ALA A 252 -11.60 -2.40 -7.33
C ALA A 252 -11.58 -3.24 -6.03
N GLN A 253 -10.59 -4.12 -5.87
CA GLN A 253 -10.44 -4.91 -4.65
C GLN A 253 -10.21 -4.03 -3.42
N LEU A 254 -9.37 -3.00 -3.54
CA LEU A 254 -9.16 -2.02 -2.46
C LEU A 254 -10.47 -1.32 -2.08
N ILE A 255 -11.19 -0.78 -3.06
CA ILE A 255 -12.46 -0.07 -2.86
C ILE A 255 -13.51 -0.99 -2.22
N LEU A 256 -13.69 -2.20 -2.77
CA LEU A 256 -14.71 -3.15 -2.35
C LEU A 256 -14.49 -3.68 -0.95
N ARG A 257 -13.24 -3.91 -0.54
CA ARG A 257 -12.87 -4.26 0.84
C ARG A 257 -13.02 -3.11 1.84
N GLY A 258 -13.63 -1.99 1.42
CA GLY A 258 -13.88 -0.80 2.25
C GLY A 258 -12.73 0.21 2.23
N MET A 259 -11.69 -0.09 1.46
CA MET A 259 -10.32 0.37 1.65
C MET A 259 -9.86 0.02 3.08
N SER A 260 -8.88 -0.88 3.24
CA SER A 260 -8.29 -1.16 4.57
C SER A 260 -7.02 -2.01 4.46
N PRO A 261 -6.11 -1.86 5.44
CA PRO A 261 -5.57 -3.04 6.14
C PRO A 261 -5.98 -3.12 7.62
N SER A 262 -7.05 -2.43 8.03
CA SER A 262 -7.76 -2.71 9.28
C SER A 262 -9.21 -2.23 9.19
N ALA A 263 -10.06 -3.03 8.55
CA ALA A 263 -11.44 -2.66 8.27
C ALA A 263 -12.22 -2.41 9.57
N LEU A 264 -12.73 -1.19 9.70
CA LEU A 264 -13.66 -0.78 10.75
C LEU A 264 -15.00 -1.45 10.48
N GLN A 265 -15.44 -2.34 11.37
CA GLN A 265 -16.76 -2.93 11.29
C GLN A 265 -17.82 -1.88 11.62
N GLY A 266 -18.75 -1.66 10.69
CA GLY A 266 -19.99 -0.95 10.94
C GLY A 266 -20.23 0.27 10.05
N ASN A 267 -21.35 0.21 9.34
CA ASN A 267 -22.00 1.26 8.57
C ASN A 267 -21.45 1.54 7.15
N THR A 268 -22.33 1.42 6.16
CA THR A 268 -22.06 1.35 4.70
C THR A 268 -21.55 2.63 4.05
N LYS A 269 -21.35 3.72 4.80
CA LYS A 269 -20.99 5.04 4.26
C LYS A 269 -19.59 5.53 4.62
N ALA A 270 -18.86 4.82 5.47
CA ALA A 270 -17.48 5.16 5.80
C ALA A 270 -16.51 4.47 4.84
N ILE A 271 -15.51 5.21 4.36
CA ILE A 271 -14.42 4.67 3.53
C ILE A 271 -13.11 5.11 4.14
N SER A 272 -12.14 4.19 4.22
CA SER A 272 -10.89 4.42 4.96
C SER A 272 -9.67 3.89 4.21
N LEU A 273 -8.96 4.72 3.46
CA LEU A 273 -7.69 4.28 2.88
C LEU A 273 -6.54 4.73 3.79
N LEU A 274 -6.22 3.92 4.78
CA LEU A 274 -5.15 4.19 5.75
C LEU A 274 -4.04 3.16 5.60
N PHE A 275 -2.81 3.64 5.51
CA PHE A 275 -1.62 2.82 5.30
C PHE A 275 -0.72 2.86 6.54
N PRO A 276 -0.32 1.69 7.08
CA PRO A 276 0.67 1.63 8.15
C PRO A 276 2.03 2.07 7.59
N MET A 277 2.54 3.20 8.10
CA MET A 277 3.67 3.88 7.47
C MET A 277 5.00 3.14 7.60
N GLU A 278 5.17 2.34 8.65
CA GLU A 278 6.31 1.44 8.81
C GLU A 278 6.38 0.44 7.65
N ALA A 279 5.27 -0.25 7.35
CA ALA A 279 5.23 -1.26 6.29
C ALA A 279 5.34 -0.62 4.90
N VAL A 280 4.75 0.57 4.70
CA VAL A 280 4.91 1.35 3.46
C VAL A 280 6.38 1.71 3.25
N PHE A 281 7.05 2.23 4.27
CA PHE A 281 8.45 2.63 4.18
C PHE A 281 9.37 1.43 3.98
N GLU A 282 9.18 0.34 4.74
CA GLU A 282 9.92 -0.92 4.58
C GLU A 282 9.82 -1.42 3.14
N SER A 283 8.60 -1.52 2.63
CA SER A 283 8.35 -2.01 1.28
C SER A 283 8.90 -1.06 0.22
N PHE A 284 8.82 0.26 0.43
CA PHE A 284 9.44 1.25 -0.44
C PHE A 284 10.95 1.02 -0.55
N VAL A 285 11.65 0.97 0.59
CA VAL A 285 13.11 0.74 0.64
C VAL A 285 13.45 -0.61 0.00
N ALA A 286 12.72 -1.69 0.32
CA ALA A 286 12.95 -3.02 -0.25
C ALA A 286 12.92 -3.02 -1.79
N GLN A 287 11.98 -2.27 -2.37
CA GLN A 287 11.74 -2.21 -3.81
C GLN A 287 12.69 -1.26 -4.54
N THR A 288 13.08 -0.14 -3.91
CA THR A 288 13.95 0.85 -4.55
C THR A 288 15.43 0.59 -4.31
N PHE A 289 15.80 -0.02 -3.19
CA PHE A 289 17.19 -0.24 -2.83
C PHE A 289 17.89 -1.26 -3.73
N SER A 290 17.14 -2.21 -4.32
CA SER A 290 17.71 -3.15 -5.28
C SER A 290 18.33 -2.47 -6.49
N ASP A 291 17.83 -1.30 -6.89
CA ASP A 291 18.34 -0.53 -8.02
C ASP A 291 19.71 0.11 -7.72
N GLU A 292 20.06 0.29 -6.44
CA GLU A 292 21.30 0.93 -5.98
C GLU A 292 22.43 -0.07 -5.72
N LEU A 293 22.13 -1.37 -5.74
CA LEU A 293 23.12 -2.40 -5.44
C LEU A 293 23.94 -2.81 -6.66
N PRO A 294 25.24 -3.10 -6.48
CA PRO A 294 26.05 -3.74 -7.50
C PRO A 294 25.43 -5.08 -7.99
N PRO A 295 25.60 -5.46 -9.27
CA PRO A 295 24.97 -6.65 -9.84
C PRO A 295 25.28 -7.98 -9.12
N HIS A 296 26.43 -8.06 -8.44
CA HIS A 296 26.85 -9.26 -7.69
C HIS A 296 26.14 -9.40 -6.33
N LEU A 297 25.42 -8.38 -5.89
CA LEU A 297 24.58 -8.41 -4.70
C LEU A 297 23.10 -8.54 -5.08
N LYS A 298 22.31 -8.97 -4.11
CA LYS A 298 20.85 -8.98 -4.18
C LYS A 298 20.25 -8.63 -2.84
N VAL A 299 19.13 -7.92 -2.87
CA VAL A 299 18.25 -7.76 -1.72
C VAL A 299 17.46 -9.06 -1.54
N LYS A 300 17.41 -9.55 -0.30
CA LYS A 300 16.45 -10.56 0.14
C LYS A 300 15.60 -9.94 1.25
N SER A 301 14.35 -9.63 0.95
CA SER A 301 13.34 -9.21 1.93
C SER A 301 12.68 -10.43 2.58
N GLN A 302 11.93 -10.19 3.66
CA GLN A 302 11.09 -11.21 4.34
C GLN A 302 11.87 -12.45 4.82
N ALA A 303 13.13 -12.28 5.20
CA ALA A 303 13.93 -13.39 5.69
C ALA A 303 13.39 -13.86 7.06
N ALA A 304 13.21 -15.18 7.22
CA ALA A 304 12.76 -15.78 8.48
C ALA A 304 13.49 -17.10 8.76
N THR A 305 14.80 -17.11 8.46
CA THR A 305 15.64 -18.32 8.51
C THR A 305 15.97 -18.75 9.94
N TYR A 306 16.20 -17.78 10.83
CA TYR A 306 16.64 -18.05 12.20
C TYR A 306 15.57 -17.69 13.23
N SER A 307 15.68 -18.31 14.40
CA SER A 307 14.86 -18.03 15.58
C SER A 307 15.75 -17.57 16.73
N LEU A 308 15.16 -16.77 17.63
CA LEU A 308 15.88 -16.20 18.77
C LEU A 308 16.40 -17.30 19.69
N VAL A 309 15.50 -18.21 20.08
CA VAL A 309 15.78 -19.30 21.01
C VAL A 309 15.15 -20.60 20.54
N LYS A 310 15.61 -21.71 21.13
CA LYS A 310 14.93 -22.99 21.08
C LYS A 310 14.38 -23.33 22.45
N HIS A 311 13.17 -23.86 22.50
CA HIS A 311 12.60 -24.45 23.71
C HIS A 311 12.33 -25.93 23.44
N GLY A 312 13.21 -26.79 23.94
CA GLY A 312 13.26 -28.20 23.54
C GLY A 312 13.58 -28.35 22.05
N ALA A 313 12.71 -29.06 21.32
CA ALA A 313 12.83 -29.25 19.88
C ALA A 313 12.24 -28.10 19.03
N TYR A 314 11.57 -27.13 19.65
CA TYR A 314 10.84 -26.09 18.93
C TYR A 314 11.66 -24.81 18.82
N ASP A 315 11.71 -24.28 17.61
CA ASP A 315 12.19 -22.92 17.33
C ASP A 315 11.16 -21.90 17.81
N CYS A 316 11.58 -20.95 18.65
CA CYS A 316 10.73 -19.93 19.24
C CYS A 316 11.20 -18.53 18.85
N PHE A 317 10.23 -17.65 18.55
CA PHE A 317 10.43 -16.25 18.17
C PHE A 317 11.30 -16.10 16.91
N LYS A 318 10.69 -16.27 15.74
CA LYS A 318 11.39 -16.11 14.45
C LYS A 318 11.93 -14.69 14.27
N LEU A 319 13.18 -14.60 13.83
CA LEU A 319 13.86 -13.35 13.53
C LEU A 319 13.60 -12.93 12.09
N ARG A 320 13.07 -11.73 11.93
CA ARG A 320 12.63 -11.17 10.66
C ARG A 320 13.29 -9.81 10.40
N PRO A 321 14.55 -9.77 9.98
CA PRO A 321 15.12 -8.53 9.45
C PRO A 321 14.38 -8.12 8.18
N ASP A 322 14.16 -6.83 8.01
CA ASP A 322 13.48 -6.28 6.82
C ASP A 322 14.24 -6.64 5.55
N LEU A 323 15.57 -6.45 5.56
CA LEU A 323 16.43 -6.63 4.41
C LEU A 323 17.72 -7.37 4.76
N LEU A 324 18.05 -8.39 3.96
CA LEU A 324 19.36 -9.01 3.93
C LEU A 324 20.03 -8.74 2.60
N ILE A 325 21.29 -8.29 2.63
CA ILE A 325 22.07 -8.14 1.39
C ILE A 325 22.95 -9.36 1.24
N GLN A 326 22.78 -10.06 0.12
CA GLN A 326 23.46 -11.32 -0.13
C GLN A 326 24.33 -11.23 -1.37
N SER A 327 25.53 -11.81 -1.32
CA SER A 327 26.28 -12.13 -2.54
C SER A 327 25.55 -13.19 -3.35
N ARG A 328 25.64 -13.13 -4.69
CA ARG A 328 25.01 -14.14 -5.56
C ARG A 328 25.80 -15.45 -5.59
N GLN A 329 27.12 -15.39 -5.59
CA GLN A 329 28.01 -16.55 -5.70
C GLN A 329 29.31 -16.34 -4.90
N PRO A 330 29.59 -17.14 -3.86
CA PRO A 330 28.64 -18.02 -3.18
C PRO A 330 27.51 -17.19 -2.54
N VAL A 331 26.36 -17.81 -2.28
CA VAL A 331 25.26 -17.14 -1.57
C VAL A 331 25.66 -16.97 -0.11
N GLN A 332 25.94 -15.74 0.30
CA GLN A 332 26.31 -15.41 1.66
C GLN A 332 25.69 -14.07 2.05
N THR A 333 25.12 -13.98 3.25
CA THR A 333 24.67 -12.72 3.82
C THR A 333 25.88 -11.86 4.14
N LYS A 334 25.92 -10.65 3.59
CA LYS A 334 26.98 -9.66 3.80
C LYS A 334 26.56 -8.58 4.77
N MET A 335 25.29 -8.22 4.77
CA MET A 335 24.73 -7.17 5.62
C MET A 335 23.32 -7.51 6.06
N VAL A 336 22.96 -7.01 7.24
CA VAL A 336 21.59 -6.98 7.76
C VAL A 336 21.17 -5.52 7.81
N MET A 337 19.99 -5.20 7.27
CA MET A 337 19.42 -3.87 7.35
C MET A 337 17.99 -3.95 7.86
N ASP A 338 17.62 -2.94 8.65
CA ASP A 338 16.30 -2.82 9.25
C ASP A 338 15.82 -1.37 9.09
N THR A 339 14.58 -1.20 8.69
CA THR A 339 13.99 0.09 8.38
C THR A 339 13.16 0.57 9.55
N LYS A 340 13.21 1.87 9.82
CA LYS A 340 12.46 2.48 10.92
C LYS A 340 11.78 3.76 10.44
N TRP A 341 10.45 3.78 10.53
CA TRP A 341 9.68 5.00 10.30
C TRP A 341 9.68 5.90 11.54
N LYS A 342 10.81 6.57 11.82
CA LYS A 342 10.95 7.53 12.94
C LYS A 342 11.76 8.74 12.46
N LEU A 343 11.59 9.89 13.14
CA LEU A 343 12.39 11.08 12.90
C LEU A 343 13.63 11.01 13.81
N VAL A 344 14.81 10.95 13.21
CA VAL A 344 16.10 10.95 13.91
C VAL A 344 16.61 12.38 13.96
N ASN A 345 17.20 12.82 15.07
CA ASN A 345 17.76 14.16 15.16
C ASN A 345 19.28 14.09 15.28
N SER A 346 20.00 14.44 14.21
CA SER A 346 21.47 14.46 14.19
C SER A 346 22.10 15.38 15.24
N ASN A 347 21.34 16.37 15.75
CA ASN A 347 21.85 17.37 16.70
C ASN A 347 21.68 16.95 18.18
N GLU A 348 20.91 15.91 18.49
CA GLU A 348 20.59 15.49 19.86
C GLU A 348 21.47 14.33 20.39
N GLN A 349 22.79 14.52 20.39
CA GLN A 349 23.74 13.48 20.80
C GLN A 349 23.58 12.98 22.24
N LYS A 350 23.27 13.87 23.20
CA LYS A 350 23.51 13.61 24.64
C LYS A 350 22.28 13.29 25.50
N LYS A 351 21.06 13.67 25.11
CA LYS A 351 19.85 13.45 25.93
C LYS A 351 19.06 12.20 25.53
N SER A 352 19.13 11.78 24.26
CA SER A 352 18.31 10.71 23.69
C SER A 352 19.07 9.84 22.67
N LEU A 353 20.40 9.96 22.56
CA LEU A 353 21.24 9.29 21.56
C LEU A 353 20.65 9.42 20.14
N TYR A 354 20.45 10.66 19.69
CA TYR A 354 19.83 11.01 18.39
C TYR A 354 18.34 10.64 18.26
N GLY A 355 17.67 10.27 19.36
CA GLY A 355 16.28 9.79 19.35
C GLY A 355 16.14 8.30 19.01
N LEU A 356 17.24 7.54 19.03
CA LEU A 356 17.25 6.11 18.73
C LEU A 356 16.75 5.29 19.93
N ALA A 357 15.91 4.27 19.68
CA ALA A 357 15.38 3.45 20.75
C ALA A 357 16.33 2.31 21.10
N GLN A 358 16.58 2.09 22.40
CA GLN A 358 17.42 0.99 22.89
C GLN A 358 16.93 -0.40 22.40
N SER A 359 15.60 -0.57 22.23
CA SER A 359 15.01 -1.79 21.66
C SER A 359 15.52 -2.08 20.24
N ASP A 360 15.78 -1.05 19.44
CA ASP A 360 16.27 -1.20 18.07
C ASP A 360 17.71 -1.75 18.09
N PHE A 361 18.54 -1.33 19.05
CA PHE A 361 19.89 -1.88 19.24
C PHE A 361 19.87 -3.35 19.65
N TYR A 362 18.97 -3.76 20.56
CA TYR A 362 18.84 -5.18 20.93
C TYR A 362 18.39 -6.05 19.75
N GLN A 363 17.48 -5.52 18.92
CA GLN A 363 17.04 -6.18 17.70
C GLN A 363 18.21 -6.35 16.72
N MET A 364 18.97 -5.28 16.46
CA MET A 364 20.12 -5.33 15.55
C MET A 364 21.23 -6.25 16.07
N PHE A 365 21.56 -6.20 17.36
CA PHE A 365 22.52 -7.13 17.96
C PHE A 365 22.14 -8.58 17.71
N THR A 366 20.87 -8.91 17.94
CA THR A 366 20.33 -10.25 17.72
C THR A 366 20.47 -10.68 16.26
N TYR A 367 20.15 -9.80 15.32
CA TYR A 367 20.29 -10.11 13.90
C TYR A 367 21.75 -10.27 13.48
N GLY A 368 22.64 -9.39 13.93
CA GLY A 368 24.08 -9.49 13.65
C GLY A 368 24.69 -10.79 14.16
N GLN A 369 24.30 -11.25 15.35
CA GLN A 369 24.77 -12.53 15.88
C GLN A 369 24.27 -13.72 15.05
N LYS A 370 23.01 -13.72 14.63
CA LYS A 370 22.39 -14.88 13.97
C LYS A 370 22.62 -14.95 12.46
N TYR A 371 22.68 -13.81 11.78
CA TYR A 371 22.77 -13.73 10.32
C TYR A 371 24.17 -13.38 9.82
N LEU A 372 25.05 -12.83 10.66
CA LEU A 372 26.41 -12.42 10.30
C LEU A 372 27.50 -13.09 11.18
N ASP A 373 27.13 -14.07 12.02
CA ASP A 373 28.04 -14.73 12.96
C ASP A 373 28.83 -13.73 13.83
N GLY A 374 28.19 -12.63 14.22
CA GLY A 374 28.81 -11.58 15.05
C GLY A 374 29.91 -10.77 14.34
N ARG A 375 29.96 -10.79 13.01
CA ARG A 375 31.01 -10.11 12.22
C ARG A 375 30.43 -9.42 10.98
N GLY A 376 30.73 -8.14 10.82
CA GLY A 376 30.35 -7.34 9.66
C GLY A 376 29.59 -6.08 10.03
N GLU A 377 28.82 -5.59 9.07
CA GLU A 377 28.11 -4.32 9.17
C GLU A 377 26.60 -4.52 9.10
N MET A 378 25.93 -3.71 9.90
CA MET A 378 24.48 -3.62 9.97
C MET A 378 24.04 -2.18 9.77
N TYR A 379 22.82 -1.99 9.29
CA TYR A 379 22.30 -0.67 8.97
C TYR A 379 20.89 -0.49 9.52
N LEU A 380 20.67 0.58 10.30
CA LEU A 380 19.34 1.10 10.56
C LEU A 380 19.05 2.23 9.57
N ILE A 381 17.98 2.05 8.79
CA ILE A 381 17.58 2.95 7.72
C ILE A 381 16.38 3.77 8.20
N TYR A 382 16.51 5.09 8.17
CA TYR A 382 15.44 6.03 8.53
C TYR A 382 15.09 6.93 7.36
N PRO A 383 13.85 7.47 7.27
CA PRO A 383 13.52 8.42 6.24
C PRO A 383 14.35 9.69 6.39
N ALA A 384 14.91 10.18 5.28
CA ALA A 384 15.61 11.45 5.26
C ALA A 384 14.64 12.62 5.48
N HIS A 385 15.08 13.62 6.26
CA HIS A 385 14.37 14.89 6.46
C HIS A 385 15.38 16.01 6.78
N ASP A 386 14.91 17.23 7.02
CA ASP A 386 15.76 18.41 7.20
C ASP A 386 16.84 18.22 8.28
N ASP A 387 16.46 17.75 9.48
CA ASP A 387 17.40 17.48 10.58
C ASP A 387 18.16 16.12 10.48
N PHE A 388 17.93 15.34 9.42
CA PHE A 388 18.57 14.03 9.19
C PHE A 388 18.74 13.74 7.69
N SER A 389 19.70 14.43 7.07
CA SER A 389 20.02 14.31 5.65
C SER A 389 21.34 13.62 5.36
N GLN A 390 22.15 13.35 6.39
CA GLN A 390 23.43 12.66 6.32
C GLN A 390 23.49 11.54 7.38
N PRO A 391 24.30 10.50 7.17
CA PRO A 391 24.52 9.45 8.17
C PRO A 391 25.02 10.02 9.49
N ILE A 392 24.72 9.31 10.59
CA ILE A 392 25.37 9.63 11.87
C ILE A 392 26.88 9.43 11.69
N PRO A 393 27.73 10.40 12.11
CA PRO A 393 29.15 10.40 11.74
C PRO A 393 29.95 9.17 12.18
N GLN A 394 29.56 8.52 13.28
CA GLN A 394 30.25 7.36 13.83
C GLN A 394 29.30 6.16 13.92
N HIS A 395 29.82 4.98 13.63
CA HIS A 395 29.10 3.73 13.86
C HIS A 395 28.98 3.44 15.36
N PHE A 396 27.97 2.64 15.70
CA PHE A 396 27.85 2.02 17.01
C PHE A 396 28.52 0.65 16.96
N ALA A 397 29.55 0.45 17.76
CA ALA A 397 30.25 -0.83 17.85
C ALA A 397 29.56 -1.73 18.90
N PHE A 398 29.08 -2.89 18.47
CA PHE A 398 28.67 -3.97 19.39
C PHE A 398 29.88 -4.82 19.83
N SER A 399 30.88 -4.92 18.96
CA SER A 399 32.20 -5.51 19.20
C SER A 399 33.20 -4.89 18.22
N GLU A 400 34.47 -5.29 18.30
CA GLU A 400 35.49 -4.91 17.29
C GLU A 400 35.11 -5.33 15.87
N THR A 401 34.30 -6.39 15.74
CA THR A 401 33.94 -7.02 14.46
C THR A 401 32.51 -6.76 14.01
N LEU A 402 31.62 -6.26 14.88
CA LEU A 402 30.21 -6.04 14.56
C LEU A 402 29.83 -4.58 14.76
N LYS A 403 29.52 -3.90 13.66
CA LYS A 403 29.25 -2.47 13.63
C LYS A 403 27.84 -2.19 13.14
N LEU A 404 27.24 -1.12 13.66
CA LEU A 404 25.92 -0.64 13.27
C LEU A 404 26.00 0.82 12.79
N TRP A 405 25.56 1.03 11.55
CA TRP A 405 25.41 2.34 10.95
C TRP A 405 23.96 2.81 11.00
N VAL A 406 23.77 4.13 11.11
CA VAL A 406 22.45 4.77 11.06
C VAL A 406 22.44 5.75 9.90
N VAL A 407 21.57 5.50 8.93
CA VAL A 407 21.62 6.17 7.62
C VAL A 407 20.26 6.71 7.19
N PRO A 408 20.22 7.89 6.53
CA PRO A 408 19.03 8.40 5.89
C PRO A 408 18.77 7.75 4.52
N TYR A 409 17.49 7.59 4.21
CA TYR A 409 16.99 7.14 2.92
C TYR A 409 16.05 8.18 2.31
N ARG A 410 16.39 8.70 1.15
CA ARG A 410 15.61 9.74 0.45
C ARG A 410 14.39 9.14 -0.25
N ILE A 411 13.23 9.72 -0.02
CA ILE A 411 11.99 9.34 -0.70
C ILE A 411 11.89 10.16 -1.99
N MET A 412 12.17 9.52 -3.12
CA MET A 412 12.19 10.17 -4.44
C MET A 412 11.54 9.31 -5.51
N ALA A 413 10.74 9.95 -6.37
CA ALA A 413 10.03 9.31 -7.48
C ALA A 413 10.95 8.82 -8.59
N LYS A 414 12.03 9.54 -8.89
CA LYS A 414 12.99 9.17 -9.92
C LYS A 414 14.04 8.21 -9.36
N ARG A 415 14.55 7.32 -10.22
CA ARG A 415 15.73 6.51 -9.92
C ARG A 415 16.93 7.42 -9.63
N GLY A 416 17.72 7.02 -8.64
CA GLY A 416 18.90 7.72 -8.19
C GLY A 416 19.41 7.14 -6.87
N GLU A 417 20.51 7.70 -6.38
CA GLU A 417 21.04 7.38 -5.05
C GLU A 417 20.08 7.90 -3.98
N ARG A 418 19.45 6.98 -3.25
CA ARG A 418 18.50 7.29 -2.18
C ARG A 418 19.11 7.01 -0.82
N MET A 419 19.90 5.94 -0.69
CA MET A 419 20.62 5.65 0.54
C MET A 419 21.84 6.56 0.65
N MET A 420 21.94 7.28 1.76
CA MET A 420 23.12 8.06 2.08
C MET A 420 24.13 7.16 2.79
N TRP A 421 25.26 6.89 2.13
CA TRP A 421 26.31 6.02 2.68
C TRP A 421 27.27 6.80 3.60
N PRO A 422 27.72 6.21 4.72
CA PRO A 422 28.76 6.81 5.56
C PRO A 422 30.05 7.05 4.76
N SER A 423 30.73 8.17 5.06
CA SER A 423 32.00 8.56 4.41
C SER A 423 33.25 7.95 5.08
N ASP A 424 33.07 7.14 6.12
CA ASP A 424 34.16 6.55 6.91
C ASP A 424 34.88 5.46 6.09
N GLU A 425 36.23 5.47 6.08
CA GLU A 425 37.05 4.45 5.41
C GLU A 425 36.81 3.04 5.94
N SER A 426 36.29 2.91 7.16
CA SER A 426 35.89 1.64 7.75
C SER A 426 34.53 1.11 7.29
N CYS A 427 33.79 1.89 6.49
CA CYS A 427 32.59 1.45 5.79
C CYS A 427 33.00 0.70 4.52
N THR A 428 32.87 -0.62 4.55
CA THR A 428 33.44 -1.52 3.53
C THR A 428 32.75 -1.44 2.16
N MET A 429 31.57 -0.81 2.06
CA MET A 429 30.78 -0.78 0.84
C MET A 429 30.13 0.59 0.59
N ARG A 430 30.74 1.39 -0.29
CA ARG A 430 30.06 2.46 -1.03
C ARG A 430 29.81 1.94 -2.45
N PRO A 431 28.56 1.87 -2.95
CA PRO A 431 28.34 1.54 -4.36
C PRO A 431 29.02 2.63 -5.20
N ASN A 432 30.06 2.25 -5.95
CA ASN A 432 30.87 3.20 -6.71
C ASN A 432 30.03 3.76 -7.88
N PRO A 433 29.74 5.09 -7.92
CA PRO A 433 28.86 5.67 -8.95
C PRO A 433 29.39 5.46 -10.38
N ASP A 434 30.70 5.33 -10.57
CA ASP A 434 31.33 5.18 -11.89
C ASP A 434 31.05 3.82 -12.58
N ARG A 435 30.51 2.83 -11.85
CA ARG A 435 30.14 1.52 -12.44
C ARG A 435 28.68 1.42 -12.89
N MET A 436 27.80 2.37 -12.53
CA MET A 436 26.41 2.38 -13.02
C MET A 436 26.29 2.97 -14.44
N ALA A 437 27.22 3.81 -14.87
CA ALA A 437 27.21 4.40 -16.22
C ALA A 437 27.73 3.44 -17.31
N ALA A 438 28.49 2.40 -16.95
CA ALA A 438 29.17 1.53 -17.92
C ALA A 438 28.27 0.44 -18.54
N SER A 439 27.03 0.27 -18.08
CA SER A 439 26.09 -0.73 -18.62
C SER A 439 25.12 -0.22 -19.69
N VAL A 440 25.25 1.04 -20.14
CA VAL A 440 24.37 1.65 -21.16
C VAL A 440 25.05 1.78 -22.53
N SER A 441 26.32 1.40 -22.67
CA SER A 441 27.11 1.67 -23.87
C SER A 441 27.81 0.44 -24.46
N TYR A 442 27.13 -0.70 -24.62
CA TYR A 442 27.59 -1.78 -25.52
C TYR A 442 26.42 -2.61 -26.08
N SER A 443 25.69 -2.04 -27.04
CA SER A 443 24.90 -2.81 -28.00
C SER A 443 24.66 -1.96 -29.26
N GLY A 444 25.69 -1.89 -30.11
CA GLY A 444 25.65 -1.15 -31.36
C GLY A 444 26.96 -1.28 -32.13
N GLY A 445 27.19 -2.44 -32.74
CA GLY A 445 28.34 -2.64 -33.63
C GLY A 445 28.54 -4.08 -34.07
N MET A 446 28.33 -4.31 -35.38
CA MET A 446 28.64 -5.51 -36.18
C MET A 446 27.72 -6.73 -35.92
N ARG A 447 27.03 -7.33 -36.88
CA ARG A 447 27.17 -7.45 -38.34
C ARG A 447 25.80 -7.42 -39.01
#